data_AF-A0A2W6C5E5-F1
#
_entry.id   AF-A0A2W6C5E5-F1
#
_cell.length_a   1.000
_cell.length_b   1.000
_cell.length_c   1.000
_cell.angle_alpha   90.00
_cell.angle_beta   90.00
_cell.angle_gamma   90.00
#
_symmetry.space_group_name_H-M   'P 1'
#
loop_
_entity.id
_entity.type
_entity.pdbx_description
1 polymer ?
#
loop_
_entity_poly.entity_id
_entity_poly.type
_entity_poly.pdbx_seq_one_letter_code
_entity_poly.pdbx_strand_id
1 'polypeptide(L)'
;MATKLRLSASVDAKLIAAGQAAVTAGGAENLSSWVNEALTRQVEHDQKMQALDDFIAQYEAEHGEITQADMDRVDRQDRARAIVVRSSGAATQQLAA
;
A
#
# COMPACT_ATOMS: atom_id res chain seq x y z
N MET A 1 -20.51 4.11 20.94
CA MET A 1 -20.48 2.68 20.55
C MET A 1 -21.11 2.56 19.17
N ALA A 2 -20.34 2.21 18.14
CA ALA A 2 -20.92 1.99 16.82
C ALA A 2 -21.73 0.68 16.84
N THR A 3 -22.99 0.75 16.41
CA THR A 3 -23.86 -0.41 16.32
C THR A 3 -23.36 -1.32 15.19
N LYS A 4 -22.99 -2.56 15.49
CA LYS A 4 -22.64 -3.55 14.45
C LYS A 4 -23.91 -3.97 13.70
N LEU A 5 -23.90 -3.80 12.38
CA LEU A 5 -24.99 -4.25 11.49
C LEU A 5 -24.63 -5.59 10.85
N ARG A 6 -25.65 -6.39 10.52
CA ARG A 6 -25.45 -7.70 9.87
C ARG A 6 -25.46 -7.54 8.35
N LEU A 7 -24.42 -8.02 7.71
CA LEU A 7 -24.29 -8.08 6.25
C LEU A 7 -24.36 -9.55 5.80
N SER A 8 -25.13 -9.83 4.75
CA SER A 8 -25.13 -11.12 4.06
C SER A 8 -24.59 -10.90 2.65
N ALA A 9 -23.49 -11.58 2.31
CA ALA A 9 -22.83 -11.46 1.02
C ALA A 9 -22.31 -12.84 0.58
N SER A 10 -22.29 -13.08 -0.73
CA SER A 10 -21.60 -14.24 -1.30
C SER A 10 -20.11 -13.93 -1.39
N VAL A 11 -19.28 -14.86 -0.93
CA VAL A 11 -17.82 -14.73 -0.95
C VAL A 11 -17.19 -16.00 -1.49
N ASP A 12 -16.03 -15.86 -2.15
CA ASP A 12 -15.30 -17.00 -2.68
C ASP A 12 -14.90 -17.97 -1.56
N ALA A 13 -14.96 -19.27 -1.83
CA ALA A 13 -14.57 -20.31 -0.89
C ALA A 13 -13.12 -20.13 -0.38
N LYS A 14 -12.21 -19.65 -1.23
CA LYS A 14 -10.82 -19.35 -0.86
C LYS A 14 -10.71 -18.29 0.23
N LEU A 15 -11.61 -17.30 0.24
CA LEU A 15 -11.61 -16.23 1.23
C LEU A 15 -12.12 -16.72 2.58
N ILE A 16 -13.14 -17.60 2.58
CA ILE A 16 -13.59 -18.27 3.79
C ILE A 16 -12.46 -19.11 4.40
N ALA A 17 -11.76 -19.89 3.57
CA ALA A 17 -10.63 -20.70 4.03
C ALA A 17 -9.49 -19.84 4.62
N ALA A 18 -9.15 -18.72 3.96
CA ALA A 18 -8.15 -17.78 4.46
C ALA A 18 -8.55 -17.14 5.80
N GLY A 19 -9.81 -16.73 5.93
CA GLY A 19 -10.33 -16.16 7.18
C GLY A 19 -10.33 -17.17 8.33
N GLN A 20 -10.72 -18.42 8.06
CA GLN A 20 -10.64 -19.51 9.06
C GLN A 20 -9.20 -19.76 9.49
N ALA A 21 -8.26 -19.83 8.55
CA ALA A 21 -6.84 -20.02 8.85
C ALA A 21 -6.29 -18.86 9.72
N ALA A 22 -6.68 -17.62 9.43
CA ALA A 22 -6.28 -16.44 10.21
C ALA A 22 -6.81 -16.50 11.65
N VAL A 23 -8.06 -16.95 11.85
CA VAL A 23 -8.65 -17.15 13.18
C VAL A 23 -7.94 -18.27 13.93
N THR A 24 -7.69 -19.42 13.28
CA THR A 24 -6.95 -20.54 13.89
C THR A 24 -5.53 -20.16 14.28
N ALA A 25 -4.87 -19.31 13.49
CA ALA A 25 -3.54 -18.78 13.79
C ALA A 25 -3.55 -17.70 14.90
N GLY A 26 -4.72 -17.32 15.44
CA GLY A 26 -4.86 -16.28 16.45
C GLY A 26 -4.70 -14.85 15.91
N GLY A 27 -4.67 -14.67 14.59
CA GLY A 27 -4.59 -13.37 13.95
C GLY A 27 -5.90 -12.56 14.00
N ALA A 28 -7.02 -13.21 14.30
CA ALA A 28 -8.30 -12.57 14.56
C ALA A 28 -9.13 -13.42 15.55
N GLU A 29 -9.96 -12.77 16.36
CA GLU A 29 -10.80 -13.44 17.37
C GLU A 29 -11.90 -14.32 16.72
N ASN A 30 -12.44 -13.88 15.59
CA ASN A 30 -13.45 -14.60 14.82
C ASN A 30 -13.51 -14.07 13.38
N LEU A 31 -14.27 -14.74 12.53
CA LEU A 31 -14.37 -14.39 11.12
C LEU A 31 -14.97 -12.99 10.90
N SER A 32 -15.93 -12.56 11.73
CA SER A 32 -16.52 -11.22 11.63
C SER A 32 -15.48 -10.14 11.98
N SER A 33 -14.64 -10.36 12.99
CA SER A 33 -13.52 -9.45 13.30
C SER A 33 -12.52 -9.38 12.14
N TRP A 34 -12.15 -10.52 11.56
CA TRP A 34 -11.27 -10.58 10.40
C TRP A 34 -11.83 -9.83 9.18
N VAL A 35 -13.10 -10.04 8.85
CA VAL A 35 -13.79 -9.32 7.76
C VAL A 35 -13.85 -7.82 8.05
N ASN A 36 -14.18 -7.44 9.28
CA ASN A 36 -14.27 -6.03 9.66
C ASN A 36 -12.90 -5.33 9.52
N GLU A 37 -11.82 -5.96 9.96
CA GLU A 37 -10.46 -5.43 9.79
C GLU A 37 -10.04 -5.32 8.31
N ALA A 38 -10.44 -6.28 7.47
CA ALA A 38 -10.19 -6.21 6.03
C ALA A 38 -10.95 -5.03 5.40
N LEU A 39 -12.23 -4.84 5.75
CA LEU A 39 -13.04 -3.73 5.25
C LEU A 39 -12.53 -2.37 5.73
N THR A 40 -12.12 -2.26 7.00
CA THR A 40 -11.50 -1.02 7.51
C THR A 40 -10.24 -0.67 6.74
N ARG A 41 -9.35 -1.65 6.51
CA ARG A 41 -8.13 -1.42 5.72
C ARG A 41 -8.43 -0.98 4.29
N GLN A 42 -9.46 -1.55 3.66
CA GLN A 42 -9.87 -1.13 2.33
C GLN A 42 -10.39 0.32 2.33
N VAL A 43 -11.26 0.68 3.27
CA VAL A 43 -11.79 2.05 3.39
C VAL A 43 -10.68 3.06 3.61
N GLU A 44 -9.72 2.76 4.49
CA GLU A 44 -8.57 3.64 4.73
C GLU A 44 -7.68 3.78 3.48
N HIS A 45 -7.51 2.71 2.70
CA HIS A 45 -6.78 2.76 1.45
C HIS A 45 -7.50 3.65 0.42
N ASP A 46 -8.79 3.42 0.22
CA ASP A 46 -9.61 4.18 -0.74
C ASP A 46 -9.65 5.68 -0.38
N GLN A 47 -9.79 6.01 0.91
CA GLN A 47 -9.73 7.39 1.39
C GLN A 47 -8.39 8.06 1.12
N LYS A 48 -7.28 7.33 1.29
CA LYS A 48 -5.94 7.85 0.99
C LYS A 48 -5.75 8.07 -0.50
N MET A 49 -6.25 7.16 -1.35
CA MET A 49 -6.16 7.32 -2.80
C MET A 49 -6.99 8.51 -3.26
N GLN A 50 -8.22 8.66 -2.77
CA GLN A 50 -9.06 9.82 -3.08
C GLN A 50 -8.40 11.14 -2.65
N ALA A 51 -7.80 11.18 -1.45
CA ALA A 51 -7.11 12.38 -0.98
C ALA A 51 -5.88 12.74 -1.84
N LEU A 52 -5.19 11.74 -2.40
CA LEU A 52 -4.10 11.97 -3.36
C LEU A 52 -4.63 12.51 -4.68
N ASP A 53 -5.71 11.93 -5.20
CA ASP A 53 -6.35 12.38 -6.44
C ASP A 53 -6.82 13.84 -6.31
N ASP A 54 -7.49 14.18 -5.20
CA ASP A 54 -7.95 15.54 -4.91
C ASP A 54 -6.78 16.53 -4.82
N PHE A 55 -5.69 16.12 -4.17
CA PHE A 55 -4.47 16.93 -4.06
C PHE A 55 -3.81 17.18 -5.43
N ILE A 56 -3.69 16.15 -6.26
CA ILE A 56 -3.14 16.27 -7.62
C ILE A 56 -4.03 17.19 -8.46
N ALA A 57 -5.35 16.99 -8.42
CA ALA A 57 -6.30 17.83 -9.17
C ALA A 57 -6.21 19.31 -8.76
N GLN A 58 -6.06 19.60 -7.46
CA GLN A 58 -5.85 20.97 -7.00
C GLN A 58 -4.53 21.55 -7.53
N TYR A 59 -3.43 20.79 -7.45
CA TYR A 59 -2.14 21.23 -7.96
C TYR A 59 -2.18 21.51 -9.46
N GLU A 60 -2.82 20.63 -10.24
CA GLU A 60 -2.95 20.80 -11.69
C GLU A 60 -3.87 21.96 -12.07
N ALA A 61 -4.89 22.26 -11.27
CA ALA A 61 -5.72 23.44 -11.47
C ALA A 61 -4.91 24.74 -11.27
N GLU A 62 -3.94 24.75 -10.34
CA GLU A 62 -3.10 25.90 -10.04
C GLU A 62 -1.91 26.04 -11.00
N HIS A 63 -1.33 24.92 -11.46
CA HIS A 63 -0.04 24.90 -12.17
C HIS A 63 -0.11 24.35 -13.61
N GLY A 64 -1.25 23.82 -14.03
CA GLY A 64 -1.40 23.06 -15.28
C GLY A 64 -1.19 21.56 -15.09
N GLU A 65 -1.67 20.77 -16.05
CA GLU A 65 -1.59 19.31 -16.06
C GLU A 65 -0.14 18.82 -15.97
N ILE A 66 0.11 17.81 -15.12
CA ILE A 66 1.42 17.16 -15.04
C ILE A 66 1.52 16.14 -16.16
N THR A 67 2.36 16.44 -17.17
CA THR A 67 2.53 15.54 -18.31
C THR A 67 3.61 14.49 -18.08
N GLN A 68 3.58 13.40 -18.87
CA GLN A 68 4.67 12.40 -18.86
C GLN A 68 6.03 13.03 -19.19
N ALA A 69 6.06 14.05 -20.06
CA ALA A 69 7.29 14.75 -20.40
C ALA A 69 7.88 15.53 -19.21
N ASP A 70 7.03 16.05 -18.33
CA ASP A 70 7.45 16.68 -17.08
C ASP A 70 8.06 15.67 -16.11
N MET A 71 7.42 14.50 -15.96
CA MET A 71 7.95 13.41 -15.13
C MET A 71 9.33 12.94 -15.60
N ASP A 72 9.50 12.73 -16.91
CA ASP A 72 10.79 12.32 -17.49
C ASP A 72 11.87 13.40 -17.33
N ARG A 73 11.48 14.67 -17.42
CA ARG A 73 12.40 15.81 -17.20
C ARG A 73 12.85 15.85 -15.75
N VAL A 74 11.95 15.67 -14.79
CA VAL A 74 12.26 15.66 -13.36
C VAL A 74 13.12 14.45 -13.00
N ASP A 75 12.80 13.22 -13.44
CA ASP A 75 13.63 12.03 -13.18
C ASP A 75 15.06 12.21 -13.68
N ARG A 76 15.26 12.78 -14.89
CA ARG A 76 16.60 13.10 -15.39
C ARG A 76 17.33 14.10 -14.50
N GLN A 77 16.64 15.13 -14.00
CA GLN A 77 17.23 16.13 -13.11
C GLN A 77 17.60 15.53 -11.75
N ASP A 78 16.75 14.68 -11.20
CA ASP A 78 16.97 14.02 -9.91
C ASP A 78 18.14 13.05 -9.99
N ARG A 79 18.23 12.25 -11.05
CA ARG A 79 19.40 11.38 -11.30
C ARG A 79 20.70 12.17 -11.44
N ALA A 80 20.66 13.32 -12.11
CA ALA A 80 21.85 14.17 -12.25
C ALA A 80 22.32 14.77 -10.92
N ARG A 81 21.42 14.92 -9.93
CA ARG A 81 21.70 15.49 -8.61
C ARG A 81 21.85 14.44 -7.51
N ALA A 82 21.59 13.16 -7.82
CA ALA A 82 21.61 12.09 -6.86
C ALA A 82 23.03 11.84 -6.29
N ILE A 83 23.15 11.82 -4.97
CA ILE A 83 24.37 11.42 -4.27
C ILE A 83 24.38 9.90 -4.15
N VAL A 84 25.30 9.24 -4.86
CA VAL A 84 25.42 7.77 -4.83
C VAL A 84 26.09 7.31 -3.54
N VAL A 85 25.32 6.74 -2.63
CA VAL A 85 25.84 6.05 -1.44
C VAL A 85 26.13 4.60 -1.80
N ARG A 86 27.41 4.23 -1.90
CA ARG A 86 27.81 2.81 -1.98
C ARG A 86 27.92 2.26 -0.56
N SER A 87 27.14 1.23 -0.23
CA SER A 87 27.37 0.47 1.00
C SER A 87 28.67 -0.33 0.84
N SER A 88 29.66 -0.09 1.72
CA SER A 88 30.91 -0.85 1.76
C SER A 88 30.66 -2.23 2.37
N GLY A 89 30.03 -3.12 1.61
CA GLY A 89 29.74 -4.49 2.00
C GLY A 89 30.45 -5.51 1.12
N ALA A 90 31.78 -5.47 1.03
CA ALA A 90 32.56 -6.50 0.36
C ALA A 90 33.99 -6.61 0.92
N ALA A 91 34.12 -7.23 2.11
CA ALA A 91 35.40 -7.73 2.60
C ALA A 91 35.18 -8.97 3.50
N THR A 92 34.57 -10.04 2.98
CA THR A 92 34.56 -11.35 3.68
C THR A 92 34.44 -12.56 2.74
N GLN A 93 35.03 -12.52 1.55
CA GLN A 93 35.20 -13.71 0.72
C GLN A 93 36.56 -13.74 0.03
N GLN A 94 37.63 -14.00 0.80
CA GLN A 94 38.81 -14.69 0.32
C GLN A 94 39.73 -15.01 1.49
N LEU A 95 39.69 -16.26 1.98
CA LEU A 95 40.79 -17.04 2.58
C LEU A 95 40.20 -18.38 3.06
N ALA A 96 39.79 -19.18 2.09
CA ALA A 96 39.73 -20.64 2.23
C ALA A 96 40.35 -21.20 0.95
N ALA A 97 41.66 -21.41 1.01
CA ALA A 97 42.45 -22.25 0.12
C ALA A 97 43.67 -22.74 0.93
#